data_AF-A0A960PQX3-F1
#
_entry.id   AF-A0A960PQX3-F1
#
_cell.length_a   1.000
_cell.length_b   1.000
_cell.length_c   1.000
_cell.angle_alpha   90.00
_cell.angle_beta   90.00
_cell.angle_gamma   90.00
#
_symmetry.space_group_name_H-M   'P 1'
#
loop_
_entity.id
_entity.type
_entity.pdbx_description
1 polymer ?
#
loop_
_entity_poly.entity_id
_entity_poly.type
_entity_poly.pdbx_seq_one_letter_code
_entity_poly.pdbx_strand_id
1 'polypeptide(L)'
;MTRFLLLALPALLLLIAGFHAGWDLLGFDNPQTLPAVQLLGLWFLESFGLTTLFLLMRGAGRGRFADGIAAAWAAWVFRGPVVVLTLTSTTTVTAVGFGKGPWWNLALGWLGLYTFAGLVLAALARRSDL
;
A
#
# COMPACT_ATOMS: atom_id res chain seq x y z
N MET A 1 4.12 18.56 -11.70
CA MET A 1 4.78 17.74 -10.66
C MET A 1 4.48 18.18 -9.23
N THR A 2 4.80 19.41 -8.80
CA THR A 2 4.58 19.85 -7.40
C THR A 2 3.11 19.76 -6.96
N ARG A 3 2.18 20.22 -7.81
CA ARG A 3 0.73 20.13 -7.56
C ARG A 3 0.23 18.69 -7.43
N PHE A 4 0.84 17.75 -8.16
CA PHE A 4 0.51 16.33 -8.05
C PHE A 4 0.96 15.76 -6.72
N LEU A 5 2.21 16.01 -6.30
CA LEU A 5 2.75 15.51 -5.04
C LEU A 5 1.97 16.04 -3.82
N LEU A 6 1.60 17.32 -3.85
CA LEU A 6 0.78 17.95 -2.81
C LEU A 6 -0.62 17.33 -2.66
N LEU A 7 -1.16 16.71 -3.70
CA LEU A 7 -2.45 16.04 -3.67
C LEU A 7 -2.32 14.53 -3.44
N ALA A 8 -1.31 13.90 -4.04
CA ALA A 8 -1.09 12.46 -4.03
C ALA A 8 -0.70 11.95 -2.64
N LEU A 9 0.27 12.59 -1.98
CA LEU A 9 0.74 12.16 -0.67
C LEU A 9 -0.36 12.16 0.40
N PRO A 10 -1.11 13.27 0.64
CA PRO A 10 -2.18 13.24 1.61
C PRO A 10 -3.33 12.32 1.20
N ALA A 11 -3.66 12.22 -0.10
CA ALA A 11 -4.71 11.31 -0.56
C ALA A 11 -4.34 9.84 -0.29
N LEU A 12 -3.10 9.44 -0.53
CA LEU A 12 -2.60 8.09 -0.24
C LEU A 12 -2.54 7.81 1.25
N LEU A 13 -2.09 8.76 2.07
CA LEU A 13 -2.11 8.62 3.52
C LEU A 13 -3.53 8.42 4.05
N LEU A 14 -4.49 9.21 3.58
CA LEU A 14 -5.90 9.06 3.95
C LEU A 14 -6.46 7.72 3.48
N LEU A 15 -6.07 7.26 2.29
CA LEU A 15 -6.49 5.96 1.76
C LEU A 15 -5.97 4.80 2.63
N ILE A 16 -4.68 4.82 2.96
CA ILE A 16 -4.04 3.79 3.79
C ILE A 16 -4.66 3.82 5.21
N ALA A 17 -4.81 5.00 5.81
CA ALA A 17 -5.45 5.15 7.11
C ALA A 17 -6.91 4.65 7.11
N GLY A 18 -7.68 5.02 6.08
CA GLY A 18 -9.07 4.58 5.92
C GLY A 18 -9.18 3.06 5.70
N PHE A 19 -8.24 2.47 4.98
CA PHE A 19 -8.16 1.01 4.82
C PHE A 19 -7.91 0.31 6.14
N HIS A 20 -6.92 0.78 6.93
CA HIS A 20 -6.67 0.22 8.26
C HIS A 20 -7.87 0.37 9.20
N ALA A 21 -8.48 1.55 9.25
CA ALA A 21 -9.69 1.77 10.03
C ALA A 21 -10.84 0.84 9.59
N GLY A 22 -11.05 0.66 8.28
CA GLY A 22 -12.03 -0.26 7.74
C GLY A 22 -11.72 -1.73 8.06
N TRP A 23 -10.45 -2.10 8.05
CA TRP A 23 -9.98 -3.43 8.40
C TRP A 23 -10.26 -3.76 9.87
N ASP A 24 -9.96 -2.81 10.75
CA ASP A 24 -10.22 -2.91 12.19
C ASP A 24 -11.74 -2.98 12.49
N LEU A 25 -12.55 -2.18 11.78
CA LEU A 25 -14.03 -2.21 11.92
C LEU A 25 -14.65 -3.53 11.48
N LEU A 26 -14.04 -4.23 10.54
CA LEU A 26 -14.47 -5.56 10.08
C LEU A 26 -14.02 -6.69 11.03
N GLY A 27 -13.29 -6.35 12.10
CA GLY A 27 -12.84 -7.31 13.12
C GLY A 27 -11.74 -8.26 12.63
N PHE A 28 -11.00 -7.88 11.59
CA PHE A 28 -9.85 -8.65 11.13
C PHE A 28 -8.62 -8.36 11.98
N ASP A 29 -7.84 -9.41 12.29
CA ASP A 29 -6.58 -9.26 13.00
C ASP A 29 -5.62 -8.36 12.21
N ASN A 30 -5.24 -7.25 12.83
CA ASN A 30 -4.26 -6.33 12.28
C ASN A 30 -2.89 -6.61 12.94
N PRO A 31 -1.94 -7.21 12.23
CA PRO A 31 -0.66 -7.62 12.81
C PRO A 31 0.27 -6.44 13.15
N GLN A 32 -0.13 -5.19 12.85
CA GLN A 32 0.70 -4.02 13.07
C GLN A 32 0.61 -3.50 14.51
N THR A 33 1.45 -4.03 15.39
CA THR A 33 1.62 -3.55 16.78
C THR A 33 2.69 -2.46 16.90
N LEU A 34 2.74 -1.52 15.95
CA LEU A 34 3.73 -0.44 15.95
C LEU A 34 3.19 0.80 16.67
N PRO A 35 4.00 1.49 17.49
CA PRO A 35 3.71 2.83 17.99
C PRO A 35 3.29 3.80 16.88
N ALA A 36 2.32 4.67 17.19
CA ALA A 36 1.64 5.52 16.20
C ALA A 36 2.58 6.35 15.33
N VAL A 37 3.69 6.86 15.88
CA VAL A 37 4.68 7.65 15.13
C VAL A 37 5.40 6.80 14.08
N GLN A 38 5.73 5.55 14.40
CA GLN A 38 6.41 4.64 13.48
C GLN A 38 5.46 4.11 12.43
N LEU A 39 4.19 3.88 12.80
CA LEU A 39 3.12 3.53 11.87
C LEU A 39 2.90 4.65 10.84
N LEU A 40 2.85 5.90 11.29
CA LEU A 40 2.74 7.06 10.40
C LEU A 40 3.96 7.18 9.47
N GLY A 41 5.16 6.96 9.99
CA GLY A 41 6.39 6.93 9.19
C GLY A 41 6.36 5.84 8.12
N LEU A 42 5.85 4.64 8.46
CA LEU A 42 5.68 3.54 7.51
C LEU A 42 4.68 3.90 6.41
N TRP A 43 3.51 4.44 6.76
CA TRP A 43 2.50 4.86 5.78
C TRP A 43 3.01 5.97 4.86
N PHE A 44 3.81 6.90 5.41
CA PHE A 44 4.44 7.95 4.62
C PHE A 44 5.44 7.37 3.63
N LEU A 45 6.33 6.48 4.09
CA LEU A 45 7.31 5.81 3.23
C LEU A 45 6.62 5.00 2.12
N GLU A 46 5.53 4.31 2.45
CA GLU A 46 4.74 3.54 1.50
C GLU A 46 4.05 4.42 0.45
N SER A 47 3.43 5.52 0.90
CA SER A 47 2.82 6.52 0.02
C SER A 47 3.85 7.14 -0.92
N PHE A 48 5.03 7.45 -0.39
CA PHE A 48 6.14 8.01 -1.16
C PHE A 48 6.70 7.01 -2.18
N GLY A 49 6.87 5.75 -1.78
CA GLY A 49 7.30 4.65 -2.65
C GLY A 49 6.34 4.43 -3.81
N LEU A 50 5.03 4.34 -3.54
CA LEU A 50 3.98 4.22 -4.56
C LEU A 50 3.98 5.40 -5.54
N THR A 51 4.11 6.61 -5.01
CA THR A 51 4.13 7.83 -5.83
C THR A 51 5.36 7.86 -6.75
N THR A 52 6.52 7.46 -6.23
CA THR A 52 7.76 7.36 -7.00
C THR A 52 7.64 6.31 -8.10
N LEU A 53 7.12 5.13 -7.76
CA LEU A 53 6.97 4.03 -8.71
C LEU A 53 5.96 4.37 -9.83
N PHE A 54 4.89 5.08 -9.50
CA PHE A 54 3.98 5.64 -10.49
C PHE A 54 4.66 6.64 -11.43
N LEU A 55 5.45 7.57 -10.90
CA LEU A 55 6.18 8.54 -11.72
C LEU A 55 7.19 7.86 -12.65
N LEU A 56 7.86 6.81 -12.17
CA LEU A 56 8.78 5.99 -12.97
C LEU A 56 8.04 5.30 -14.13
N MET A 57 6.90 4.66 -13.85
CA MET A 57 6.08 4.00 -14.88
C MET A 57 5.52 4.99 -15.89
N ARG A 58 5.11 6.17 -15.42
CA ARG A 58 4.59 7.26 -16.27
C ARG A 58 5.61 7.80 -17.27
N GLY A 59 6.89 7.78 -16.90
CA GLY A 59 7.99 8.12 -17.82
C GLY A 59 8.10 7.17 -19.03
N ALA A 60 7.52 5.97 -18.95
CA ALA A 60 7.53 4.98 -20.02
C ALA A 60 6.38 5.12 -21.04
N GLY A 61 5.47 6.08 -20.85
CA GLY A 61 4.48 6.49 -21.88
C GLY A 61 3.36 5.50 -22.18
N ARG A 62 3.03 4.57 -21.26
CA ARG A 62 2.06 3.47 -21.50
C ARG A 62 0.60 3.81 -21.20
N GLY A 63 0.33 4.98 -20.66
CA GLY A 63 -1.02 5.51 -20.44
C GLY A 63 -1.38 5.56 -18.96
N ARG A 64 -1.97 6.68 -18.54
CA ARG A 64 -2.05 7.12 -17.13
C ARG A 64 -2.58 6.06 -16.15
N PHE A 65 -3.62 5.33 -16.55
CA PHE A 65 -4.24 4.31 -15.73
C PHE A 65 -3.49 2.97 -15.76
N ALA A 66 -2.90 2.62 -16.92
CA ALA A 66 -2.03 1.46 -17.02
C ALA A 66 -0.76 1.65 -16.17
N ASP A 67 -0.20 2.86 -16.16
CA ASP A 67 0.94 3.23 -15.30
C ASP A 67 0.57 3.12 -13.81
N GLY A 68 -0.66 3.55 -13.45
CA GLY A 68 -1.24 3.40 -12.11
C GLY A 68 -1.36 1.96 -11.65
N ILE A 69 -1.95 1.09 -12.49
CA ILE A 69 -2.12 -0.33 -12.19
C ILE A 69 -0.76 -1.04 -12.15
N ALA A 70 0.13 -0.77 -13.11
CA ALA A 70 1.47 -1.33 -13.14
C ALA A 70 2.26 -0.95 -11.87
N ALA A 71 2.14 0.31 -11.43
CA ALA A 71 2.81 0.76 -10.21
C ALA A 71 2.24 0.10 -8.95
N ALA A 72 0.91 -0.01 -8.87
CA ALA A 72 0.23 -0.70 -7.78
C ALA A 72 0.63 -2.17 -7.67
N TRP A 73 0.66 -2.88 -8.81
CA TRP A 73 0.98 -4.29 -8.85
C TRP A 73 2.45 -4.55 -8.57
N ALA A 74 3.35 -3.71 -9.10
CA ALA A 74 4.76 -3.77 -8.75
C ALA A 74 4.95 -3.55 -7.23
N ALA A 75 4.33 -2.53 -6.65
CA ALA A 75 4.39 -2.29 -5.21
C ALA A 75 3.84 -3.47 -4.39
N TRP A 76 2.71 -4.05 -4.80
CA TRP A 76 2.14 -5.24 -4.16
C TRP A 76 3.08 -6.45 -4.25
N VAL A 77 3.67 -6.72 -5.42
CA VAL A 77 4.64 -7.81 -5.62
C VAL A 77 5.87 -7.63 -4.74
N PHE A 78 6.39 -6.40 -4.60
CA PHE A 78 7.55 -6.15 -3.72
C PHE A 78 7.18 -6.13 -2.23
N ARG A 79 5.93 -5.83 -1.87
CA ARG A 79 5.44 -5.95 -0.49
C ARG A 79 5.16 -7.41 -0.10
N GLY A 80 4.78 -8.27 -1.05
CA GLY A 80 4.45 -9.68 -0.84
C GLY A 80 5.55 -10.47 -0.09
N PRO A 81 6.83 -10.43 -0.52
CA PRO A 81 7.95 -11.01 0.20
C PRO A 81 8.13 -10.45 1.60
N VAL A 82 7.91 -9.14 1.80
CA VAL A 82 7.97 -8.52 3.12
C VAL A 82 6.85 -9.04 4.01
N VAL A 83 5.62 -9.23 3.50
CA VAL A 83 4.51 -9.83 4.25
C VAL A 83 4.82 -11.28 4.62
N VAL A 84 5.35 -12.07 3.68
CA VAL A 84 5.77 -13.46 3.95
C VAL A 84 6.91 -13.50 4.97
N LEU A 85 7.91 -12.63 4.86
CA LEU A 85 9.06 -12.54 5.77
C LEU A 85 8.68 -11.99 7.15
N THR A 86 7.74 -11.05 7.23
CA THR A 86 7.26 -10.51 8.51
C THR A 86 6.38 -11.54 9.21
N LEU A 87 5.49 -12.21 8.46
CA LEU A 87 4.73 -13.35 9.00
C LEU A 87 5.68 -14.48 9.41
N THR A 88 6.69 -14.84 8.62
CA THR A 88 7.63 -15.89 9.01
C THR A 88 8.56 -15.47 10.15
N SER A 89 9.04 -14.22 10.23
CA SER A 89 9.94 -13.76 11.31
C SER A 89 9.20 -13.53 12.63
N THR A 90 7.99 -12.97 12.61
CA THR A 90 7.18 -12.83 13.83
C THR A 90 6.63 -14.18 14.29
N THR A 91 6.40 -15.14 13.38
CA THR A 91 5.93 -16.50 13.72
C THR A 91 7.06 -17.49 14.02
N THR A 92 8.34 -17.18 13.73
CA THR A 92 9.47 -18.07 14.09
C THR A 92 10.04 -17.82 15.49
N VAL A 93 9.73 -16.70 16.14
CA VAL A 93 10.23 -16.43 17.51
C VAL A 93 9.34 -17.07 18.60
N THR A 94 8.14 -17.54 18.27
CA THR A 94 7.32 -18.33 19.20
C THR A 94 7.08 -19.72 18.64
N ALA A 95 7.83 -20.67 19.18
CA ALA A 95 7.51 -22.08 19.05
C ALA A 95 6.04 -22.34 19.47
N VAL A 96 5.43 -23.32 18.80
CA VAL A 96 4.14 -23.96 19.17
C VAL A 96 2.89 -23.15 18.83
N GLY A 97 2.25 -23.48 17.71
CA GLY A 97 0.85 -23.14 17.45
C GLY A 97 0.66 -22.16 16.31
N PHE A 98 0.58 -22.69 15.08
CA PHE A 98 0.01 -21.96 13.95
C PHE A 98 -1.45 -21.63 14.25
N GLY A 99 -1.70 -20.45 14.81
CA GLY A 99 -2.96 -19.74 14.64
C GLY A 99 -3.10 -19.40 13.15
N LYS A 100 -3.72 -20.29 12.38
CA LYS A 100 -4.01 -20.12 10.96
C LYS A 100 -5.09 -19.04 10.77
N GLY A 101 -4.73 -17.77 10.88
CA GLY A 101 -5.49 -16.72 10.20
C GLY A 101 -5.29 -16.86 8.68
N PRO A 102 -6.32 -16.74 7.83
CA PRO A 102 -6.14 -16.78 6.38
C PRO A 102 -5.39 -15.52 5.94
N TRP A 103 -4.07 -15.57 5.98
CA TRP A 103 -3.13 -14.59 5.43
C TRP A 103 -3.48 -14.16 4.00
N TRP A 104 -4.22 -15.02 3.28
CA TRP A 104 -4.82 -14.73 1.99
C TRP A 104 -5.77 -13.53 2.01
N ASN A 105 -6.59 -13.38 3.05
CA ASN A 105 -7.49 -12.23 3.19
C ASN A 105 -6.69 -10.94 3.29
N LEU A 106 -5.63 -10.95 4.10
CA LEU A 106 -4.71 -9.82 4.24
C LEU A 106 -4.05 -9.49 2.90
N ALA A 107 -3.50 -10.49 2.20
CA ALA A 107 -2.86 -10.31 0.90
C ALA A 107 -3.81 -9.75 -0.17
N LEU A 108 -5.06 -10.23 -0.22
CA LEU A 108 -6.11 -9.75 -1.12
C LEU A 108 -6.57 -8.33 -0.75
N GLY A 109 -6.68 -8.01 0.54
CA GLY A 109 -6.99 -6.67 1.03
C GLY A 109 -5.95 -5.65 0.56
N TRP A 110 -4.67 -5.98 0.73
CA TRP A 110 -3.57 -5.15 0.24
C TRP A 110 -3.54 -5.02 -1.28
N LEU A 111 -3.84 -6.10 -2.03
CA LEU A 111 -3.96 -6.05 -3.49
C LEU A 111 -5.03 -5.04 -3.91
N GLY A 112 -6.19 -5.07 -3.25
CA GLY A 112 -7.26 -4.10 -3.44
C GLY A 112 -6.83 -2.67 -3.12
N LEU A 113 -6.21 -2.48 -1.96
CA LEU A 113 -5.70 -1.17 -1.52
C LEU A 113 -4.74 -0.58 -2.55
N TYR A 114 -3.73 -1.33 -2.96
CA TYR A 114 -2.72 -0.85 -3.91
C TYR A 114 -3.32 -0.55 -5.27
N THR A 115 -4.22 -1.42 -5.76
CA THR A 115 -4.90 -1.17 -7.03
C THR A 115 -5.69 0.14 -6.97
N PHE A 116 -6.41 0.37 -5.88
CA PHE A 116 -7.14 1.62 -5.67
C PHE A 116 -6.18 2.82 -5.52
N ALA A 117 -5.07 2.67 -4.81
CA ALA A 117 -4.02 3.68 -4.69
C ALA A 117 -3.45 4.07 -6.07
N GLY A 118 -3.16 3.10 -6.92
CA GLY A 118 -2.72 3.31 -8.30
C GLY A 118 -3.74 4.04 -9.15
N LEU A 119 -5.03 3.72 -9.00
CA LEU A 119 -6.13 4.43 -9.67
C LEU A 119 -6.28 5.87 -9.18
N VAL A 120 -6.15 6.11 -7.87
CA VAL A 120 -6.15 7.46 -7.28
C VAL A 120 -4.98 8.27 -7.83
N LEU A 121 -3.78 7.68 -7.90
CA LEU A 121 -2.61 8.33 -8.51
C LEU A 121 -2.86 8.67 -9.99
N ALA A 122 -3.43 7.75 -10.77
CA ALA A 122 -3.78 8.01 -12.17
C ALA A 122 -4.82 9.15 -12.32
N ALA A 123 -5.83 9.19 -11.46
CA ALA A 123 -6.86 10.23 -11.45
C ALA A 123 -6.29 11.60 -11.04
N LEU A 124 -5.41 11.63 -10.03
CA LEU A 124 -4.73 12.85 -9.59
C LEU A 124 -3.73 13.35 -10.62
N ALA A 125 -3.02 12.46 -11.31
CA ALA A 125 -2.15 12.82 -12.43
C ALA A 125 -2.97 13.50 -13.53
N ARG A 126 -4.14 12.94 -13.88
CA ARG A 126 -5.06 13.57 -14.84
C ARG A 126 -5.51 14.97 -14.43
N ARG A 127 -5.79 15.20 -13.14
CA ARG A 127 -6.22 16.52 -12.62
C ARG A 127 -5.09 17.54 -12.50
N SER A 128 -3.83 17.09 -12.54
CA SER A 128 -2.65 17.93 -12.36
C SER A 128 -1.83 18.09 -13.63
N ASP A 129 -2.42 17.73 -14.78
CA ASP A 129 -1.83 17.74 -16.13
C ASP A 129 -0.48 17.01 -16.22
N LEU A 130 -0.28 16.06 -15.32
CA LEU A 130 0.79 15.06 -15.40
C LEU A 130 0.35 13.97 -16.33
#